data_AF-A0A7D5Z925-F1
#
_entry.id   AF-A0A7D5Z925-F1
#
_cell.length_a   1.000
_cell.length_b   1.000
_cell.length_c   1.000
_cell.angle_alpha   90.00
_cell.angle_beta   90.00
_cell.angle_gamma   90.00
#
_symmetry.space_group_name_H-M   'P 1'
#
loop_
_entity.id
_entity.type
_entity.pdbx_description
1 polymer ?
#
loop_
_entity_poly.entity_id
_entity_poly.type
_entity_poly.pdbx_seq_one_letter_code
_entity_poly.pdbx_strand_id
1 'polypeptide(L)'
;MPALSTTPTLDLGEASPMKAPPVVGPKTKKATRPNTAIPSFLIEEAQATPTDTWEVQRHMAFEPPATITTMKEIGLEGQGISPNAVSAPFSLFTKEAVLQMRREIFSEPVLNECRYSSDFIANMIRGMGRDRAPFTYQAWSSPEVLDKISQVAGVELVPAYDYEIANINICVNDDPEAAVDPDPCADHVSAVAWHYDSFPFVCVTMVSDCASMVGGETAIQLPDGTVQKVRGPSMGTAVVMQGRYIYHQALRAYGCRERIAMVTPFRPRSPLVRDETILTGVRGISNLDELYPQYAEYRFGVLEERFRERRRDERCRRGAGRCFDLESARAFIREQKEYLESMLEQMYEVE
;
A
#
# COMPACT_ATOMS: atom_id res chain seq x y z
N MET A 1 -44.33 3.58 48.63
CA MET A 1 -43.98 3.56 47.20
C MET A 1 -42.69 4.37 47.04
N PRO A 2 -41.51 3.74 46.99
CA PRO A 2 -40.26 4.49 46.89
C PRO A 2 -40.05 4.98 45.45
N ALA A 3 -39.49 6.18 45.34
CA ALA A 3 -39.18 6.85 44.08
C ALA A 3 -38.11 6.07 43.29
N LEU A 4 -38.40 5.80 42.02
CA LEU A 4 -37.46 5.26 41.05
C LEU A 4 -36.38 6.30 40.76
N SER A 5 -35.18 6.06 41.26
CA SER A 5 -33.96 6.74 40.86
C SER A 5 -33.63 6.34 39.43
N THR A 6 -33.72 7.31 38.51
CA THR A 6 -33.19 7.17 37.15
C THR A 6 -31.67 7.33 37.22
N THR A 7 -30.95 6.22 37.15
CA THR A 7 -29.51 6.20 36.84
C THR A 7 -29.30 6.91 35.49
N PRO A 8 -28.39 7.89 35.39
CA PRO A 8 -28.01 8.44 34.11
C PRO A 8 -27.25 7.35 33.35
N THR A 9 -27.81 6.93 32.22
CA THR A 9 -27.09 6.13 31.23
C THR A 9 -25.89 6.96 30.81
N LEU A 10 -24.69 6.50 31.17
CA LEU A 10 -23.44 7.01 30.61
C LEU A 10 -23.52 6.81 29.10
N ASP A 11 -23.79 7.90 28.39
CA ASP A 11 -23.60 8.01 26.97
C ASP A 11 -22.10 7.84 26.73
N LEU A 12 -21.66 6.60 26.53
CA LEU A 12 -20.37 6.29 25.97
C LEU A 12 -20.47 6.74 24.51
N GLY A 13 -20.34 8.05 24.29
CA GLY A 13 -20.29 8.62 22.96
C GLY A 13 -19.29 7.80 22.16
N GLU A 14 -19.76 7.18 21.09
CA GLU A 14 -18.89 6.51 20.12
C GLU A 14 -17.84 7.56 19.72
N ALA A 15 -16.60 7.35 20.20
CA ALA A 15 -15.50 8.22 19.87
C ALA A 15 -15.45 8.28 18.34
N SER A 16 -15.62 9.49 17.78
CA SER A 16 -15.49 9.67 16.33
C SER A 16 -14.15 9.07 15.90
N PRO A 17 -14.14 8.22 14.85
CA PRO A 17 -12.91 7.54 14.45
C PRO A 17 -11.80 8.58 14.23
N MET A 18 -10.64 8.34 14.84
CA MET A 18 -9.49 9.23 14.68
C MET A 18 -9.14 9.33 13.20
N LYS A 19 -9.08 10.55 12.67
CA LYS A 19 -8.68 10.81 11.27
C LYS A 19 -7.27 10.31 11.03
N ALA A 20 -7.01 9.74 9.85
CA ALA A 20 -5.67 9.35 9.46
C ALA A 20 -4.67 10.52 9.55
N PRO A 21 -3.41 10.26 9.94
CA PRO A 21 -2.36 11.28 9.97
C PRO A 21 -2.17 12.00 8.62
N PRO A 22 -1.66 13.23 8.60
CA PRO A 22 -1.32 13.92 7.35
C PRO A 22 -0.15 13.21 6.63
N VAL A 23 -0.22 13.15 5.30
CA VAL A 23 0.86 12.63 4.45
C VAL A 23 1.63 13.78 3.85
N VAL A 24 2.95 13.68 3.88
CA VAL A 24 3.86 14.59 3.17
C VAL A 24 4.25 13.91 1.86
N GLY A 25 3.83 14.51 0.75
CA GLY A 25 4.17 14.01 -0.58
C GLY A 25 5.53 14.49 -1.09
N PRO A 26 5.96 14.00 -2.26
CA PRO A 26 7.22 14.41 -2.86
C PRO A 26 7.28 15.92 -3.15
N LYS A 27 8.49 16.48 -3.14
CA LYS A 27 8.70 17.86 -3.63
C LYS A 27 8.48 17.92 -5.13
N THR A 28 8.76 16.83 -5.85
CA THR A 28 8.40 16.67 -7.26
C THR A 28 6.89 16.88 -7.44
N LYS A 29 6.53 17.87 -8.26
CA LYS A 29 5.13 18.21 -8.56
C LYS A 29 4.66 17.61 -9.89
N LYS A 30 5.59 17.30 -10.79
CA LYS A 30 5.27 16.70 -12.09
C LYS A 30 6.11 15.46 -12.34
N ALA A 31 5.46 14.43 -12.87
CA ALA A 31 6.12 13.18 -13.22
C ALA A 31 7.37 13.44 -14.08
N THR A 32 8.51 13.01 -13.56
CA THR A 32 9.83 13.29 -14.15
C THR A 32 10.49 11.98 -14.55
N ARG A 33 10.98 11.89 -15.80
CA ARG A 33 11.73 10.72 -16.27
C ARG A 33 13.17 10.75 -15.71
N PRO A 34 13.74 9.63 -15.26
CA PRO A 34 15.14 9.60 -14.81
C PRO A 34 16.09 9.94 -15.95
N ASN A 35 17.20 10.59 -15.63
CA ASN A 35 18.29 10.89 -16.55
C ASN A 35 19.44 9.87 -16.47
N THR A 36 19.38 8.93 -15.54
CA THR A 36 20.36 7.84 -15.38
C THR A 36 19.96 6.64 -16.23
N ALA A 37 20.93 5.85 -16.71
CA ALA A 37 20.63 4.59 -17.37
C ALA A 37 20.38 3.48 -16.32
N ILE A 38 19.51 2.53 -16.63
CA ILE A 38 19.48 1.26 -15.89
C ILE A 38 20.72 0.45 -16.33
N PRO A 39 21.51 -0.10 -15.39
CA PRO A 39 22.65 -0.95 -15.75
C PRO A 39 22.25 -2.13 -16.64
N SER A 40 23.03 -2.38 -17.69
CA SER A 40 22.72 -3.40 -18.70
C SER A 40 22.57 -4.80 -18.10
N PHE A 41 23.32 -5.13 -17.05
CA PHE A 41 23.24 -6.44 -16.41
C PHE A 41 21.83 -6.76 -15.87
N LEU A 42 21.08 -5.75 -15.35
CA LEU A 42 19.72 -5.96 -14.83
C LEU A 42 18.78 -6.36 -15.98
N ILE A 43 18.96 -5.72 -17.12
CA ILE A 43 18.16 -5.94 -18.33
C ILE A 43 18.50 -7.30 -18.93
N GLU A 44 19.79 -7.62 -19.10
CA GLU A 44 20.27 -8.88 -19.66
C GLU A 44 19.84 -10.08 -18.82
N GLU A 45 19.98 -10.01 -17.48
CA GLU A 45 19.55 -11.07 -16.57
C GLU A 45 18.02 -11.27 -16.60
N ALA A 46 17.25 -10.18 -16.67
CA ALA A 46 15.80 -10.24 -16.78
C ALA A 46 15.36 -10.83 -18.13
N GLN A 47 16.02 -10.47 -19.22
CA GLN A 47 15.74 -10.96 -20.57
C GLN A 47 16.10 -12.44 -20.76
N ALA A 48 17.07 -12.96 -20.01
CA ALA A 48 17.44 -14.37 -20.01
C ALA A 48 16.33 -15.30 -19.51
N THR A 49 15.37 -14.78 -18.74
CA THR A 49 14.20 -15.54 -18.27
C THR A 49 13.20 -15.69 -19.43
N PRO A 50 12.83 -16.90 -19.89
CA PRO A 50 11.83 -17.07 -20.94
C PRO A 50 10.45 -16.52 -20.52
N THR A 51 9.66 -16.01 -21.45
CA THR A 51 8.30 -15.54 -21.14
C THR A 51 7.41 -16.68 -20.68
N ASP A 52 6.54 -16.40 -19.71
CA ASP A 52 5.64 -17.36 -19.11
C ASP A 52 4.30 -16.73 -18.71
N THR A 53 3.32 -17.56 -18.36
CA THR A 53 1.99 -17.12 -17.88
C THR A 53 1.79 -17.41 -16.40
N TRP A 54 1.00 -16.58 -15.72
CA TRP A 54 0.72 -16.78 -14.31
C TRP A 54 -0.09 -18.07 -14.08
N GLU A 55 0.49 -18.96 -13.30
CA GLU A 55 -0.10 -20.20 -12.81
C GLU A 55 0.03 -20.28 -11.29
N VAL A 56 -1.08 -20.21 -10.57
CA VAL A 56 -1.09 -20.16 -9.10
C VAL A 56 -0.32 -21.32 -8.48
N GLN A 57 -0.53 -22.55 -8.95
CA GLN A 57 0.09 -23.76 -8.37
C GLN A 57 1.61 -23.82 -8.54
N ARG A 58 2.18 -23.06 -9.49
CA ARG A 58 3.62 -23.01 -9.76
C ARG A 58 4.28 -21.77 -9.19
N HIS A 59 3.59 -20.64 -9.22
CA HIS A 59 4.19 -19.33 -8.97
C HIS A 59 3.88 -18.76 -7.59
N MET A 60 2.80 -19.22 -6.96
CA MET A 60 2.47 -18.85 -5.59
C MET A 60 3.12 -19.83 -4.61
N ALA A 61 3.80 -19.30 -3.60
CA ALA A 61 4.45 -20.08 -2.54
C ALA A 61 4.12 -19.49 -1.18
N PHE A 62 2.82 -19.48 -0.85
CA PHE A 62 2.36 -18.90 0.40
C PHE A 62 2.76 -19.75 1.62
N GLU A 63 3.53 -19.15 2.50
CA GLU A 63 3.73 -19.62 3.88
C GLU A 63 3.33 -18.47 4.79
N PRO A 64 2.47 -18.67 5.80
CA PRO A 64 2.01 -17.58 6.65
C PRO A 64 3.15 -16.94 7.45
N PRO A 65 3.06 -15.65 7.80
CA PRO A 65 4.04 -15.00 8.65
C PRO A 65 4.12 -15.67 10.02
N ALA A 66 5.33 -15.80 10.55
CA ALA A 66 5.55 -16.36 11.89
C ALA A 66 4.86 -15.55 13.00
N THR A 67 4.78 -14.23 12.81
CA THR A 67 4.14 -13.30 13.73
C THR A 67 3.46 -12.17 12.96
N ILE A 68 2.37 -11.64 13.52
CA ILE A 68 1.72 -10.41 13.05
C ILE A 68 1.64 -9.48 14.26
N THR A 69 2.32 -8.34 14.18
CA THR A 69 2.22 -7.28 15.19
C THR A 69 0.89 -6.56 15.03
N THR A 70 0.18 -6.35 16.12
CA THR A 70 -1.14 -5.69 16.15
C THR A 70 -1.02 -4.18 16.35
N MET A 71 -2.05 -3.44 15.96
CA MET A 71 -2.16 -1.99 16.21
C MET A 71 -2.09 -1.69 17.72
N LYS A 72 -2.61 -2.59 18.54
CA LYS A 72 -2.57 -2.47 20.00
C LYS A 72 -1.15 -2.57 20.56
N GLU A 73 -0.36 -3.53 20.09
CA GLU A 73 1.02 -3.74 20.56
C GLU A 73 1.92 -2.55 20.23
N ILE A 74 1.64 -1.83 19.15
CA ILE A 74 2.36 -0.59 18.78
C ILE A 74 1.71 0.69 19.34
N GLY A 75 0.71 0.58 20.21
CA GLY A 75 0.07 1.73 20.86
C GLY A 75 -0.87 2.55 19.96
N LEU A 76 -1.30 2.00 18.81
CA LEU A 76 -2.18 2.65 17.82
C LEU A 76 -3.57 1.98 17.75
N GLU A 77 -4.05 1.36 18.84
CA GLU A 77 -5.38 0.71 18.91
C GLU A 77 -6.49 1.68 18.44
N GLY A 78 -7.33 1.22 17.51
CA GLY A 78 -8.43 2.02 16.95
C GLY A 78 -8.05 3.08 15.90
N GLN A 79 -6.76 3.29 15.60
CA GLN A 79 -6.34 4.25 14.56
C GLN A 79 -6.46 3.67 13.14
N GLY A 80 -6.12 2.39 12.96
CA GLY A 80 -6.17 1.69 11.67
C GLY A 80 -7.56 1.20 11.28
N ILE A 81 -7.62 0.42 10.21
CA ILE A 81 -8.83 -0.28 9.73
C ILE A 81 -8.90 -1.69 10.33
N SER A 82 -7.75 -2.36 10.43
CA SER A 82 -7.62 -3.72 10.94
C SER A 82 -6.91 -3.75 12.29
N PRO A 83 -7.15 -4.76 13.15
CA PRO A 83 -6.31 -5.01 14.31
C PRO A 83 -4.85 -5.33 13.96
N ASN A 84 -4.55 -5.83 12.76
CA ASN A 84 -3.19 -6.22 12.35
C ASN A 84 -2.42 -5.00 11.83
N ALA A 85 -1.30 -4.64 12.46
CA ALA A 85 -0.49 -3.49 12.06
C ALA A 85 0.48 -3.84 10.93
N VAL A 86 1.33 -4.83 11.17
CA VAL A 86 2.41 -5.24 10.27
C VAL A 86 2.74 -6.72 10.47
N SER A 87 2.94 -7.45 9.39
CA SER A 87 3.38 -8.84 9.44
C SER A 87 4.90 -8.95 9.55
N ALA A 88 5.41 -10.04 10.13
CA ALA A 88 6.76 -10.50 9.78
C ALA A 88 6.82 -10.85 8.28
N PRO A 89 8.02 -10.88 7.66
CA PRO A 89 8.18 -11.38 6.31
C PRO A 89 7.64 -12.80 6.17
N PHE A 90 6.98 -13.07 5.05
CA PHE A 90 6.38 -14.36 4.76
C PHE A 90 6.52 -14.70 3.27
N SER A 91 6.64 -15.98 2.93
CA SER A 91 6.79 -16.40 1.54
C SER A 91 5.47 -16.18 0.79
N LEU A 92 5.53 -15.59 -0.40
CA LEU A 92 4.34 -15.32 -1.22
C LEU A 92 4.52 -15.82 -2.65
N PHE A 93 5.68 -15.60 -3.25
CA PHE A 93 5.98 -15.94 -4.63
C PHE A 93 7.20 -16.86 -4.73
N THR A 94 7.18 -17.81 -5.66
CA THR A 94 8.37 -18.62 -5.97
C THR A 94 9.45 -17.77 -6.63
N LYS A 95 10.69 -18.26 -6.62
CA LYS A 95 11.78 -17.63 -7.39
C LYS A 95 11.44 -17.48 -8.87
N GLU A 96 10.78 -18.48 -9.46
CA GLU A 96 10.34 -18.45 -10.86
C GLU A 96 9.38 -17.28 -11.13
N ALA A 97 8.41 -17.07 -10.24
CA ALA A 97 7.48 -15.95 -10.33
C ALA A 97 8.19 -14.59 -10.24
N VAL A 98 9.15 -14.46 -9.32
CA VAL A 98 9.94 -13.24 -9.18
C VAL A 98 10.78 -12.97 -10.42
N LEU A 99 11.35 -14.00 -11.05
CA LEU A 99 12.09 -13.85 -12.30
C LEU A 99 11.19 -13.36 -13.46
N GLN A 100 9.94 -13.86 -13.55
CA GLN A 100 8.97 -13.32 -14.50
C GLN A 100 8.60 -11.87 -14.21
N MET A 101 8.38 -11.50 -12.94
CA MET A 101 8.14 -10.11 -12.56
C MET A 101 9.32 -9.23 -12.96
N ARG A 102 10.57 -9.66 -12.70
CA ARG A 102 11.78 -8.93 -13.12
C ARG A 102 11.85 -8.78 -14.65
N ARG A 103 11.51 -9.82 -15.41
CA ARG A 103 11.43 -9.77 -16.88
C ARG A 103 10.53 -8.64 -17.36
N GLU A 104 9.35 -8.49 -16.75
CA GLU A 104 8.41 -7.43 -17.12
C GLU A 104 8.90 -6.05 -16.67
N ILE A 105 9.39 -5.93 -15.43
CA ILE A 105 9.97 -4.70 -14.85
C ILE A 105 11.06 -4.10 -15.76
N PHE A 106 11.92 -4.94 -16.33
CA PHE A 106 13.03 -4.50 -17.18
C PHE A 106 12.77 -4.66 -18.69
N SER A 107 11.50 -4.84 -19.08
CA SER A 107 11.12 -4.86 -20.49
C SER A 107 11.19 -3.45 -21.10
N GLU A 108 11.45 -3.38 -22.40
CA GLU A 108 11.55 -2.11 -23.12
C GLU A 108 10.28 -1.23 -22.99
N PRO A 109 9.04 -1.75 -23.16
CA PRO A 109 7.83 -0.94 -22.99
C PRO A 109 7.72 -0.35 -21.58
N VAL A 110 8.02 -1.15 -20.54
CA VAL A 110 7.95 -0.69 -19.15
C VAL A 110 9.01 0.36 -18.85
N LEU A 111 10.27 0.16 -19.28
CA LEU A 111 11.33 1.14 -19.04
C LEU A 111 11.09 2.46 -19.79
N ASN A 112 10.44 2.43 -20.96
CA ASN A 112 10.13 3.61 -21.75
C ASN A 112 8.91 4.37 -21.22
N GLU A 113 7.85 3.66 -20.84
CA GLU A 113 6.54 4.26 -20.54
C GLU A 113 6.28 4.43 -19.04
N CYS A 114 6.82 3.55 -18.20
CA CYS A 114 6.45 3.45 -16.78
C CYS A 114 7.54 3.93 -15.83
N ARG A 115 8.71 4.35 -16.34
CA ARG A 115 9.86 4.73 -15.51
C ARG A 115 9.84 6.20 -15.10
N TYR A 116 9.97 6.49 -13.81
CA TYR A 116 9.95 7.83 -13.22
C TYR A 116 11.06 8.01 -12.18
N SER A 117 11.27 9.26 -11.76
CA SER A 117 12.17 9.67 -10.67
C SER A 117 11.50 10.73 -9.78
N SER A 118 11.95 10.83 -8.54
CA SER A 118 11.57 11.88 -7.59
C SER A 118 12.75 12.27 -6.71
N ASP A 119 12.54 13.25 -5.84
CA ASP A 119 13.49 13.60 -4.78
C ASP A 119 13.67 12.49 -3.73
N PHE A 120 12.75 11.51 -3.67
CA PHE A 120 12.81 10.38 -2.75
C PHE A 120 13.42 9.13 -3.38
N ILE A 121 13.12 8.88 -4.66
CA ILE A 121 13.48 7.63 -5.35
C ILE A 121 14.02 7.97 -6.74
N ALA A 122 15.31 7.69 -6.96
CA ALA A 122 15.99 7.99 -8.22
C ALA A 122 15.45 7.19 -9.41
N ASN A 123 15.00 5.96 -9.16
CA ASN A 123 14.47 5.05 -10.17
C ASN A 123 13.25 4.32 -9.64
N MET A 124 12.09 4.61 -10.21
CA MET A 124 10.85 3.91 -9.91
C MET A 124 10.09 3.53 -11.18
N ILE A 125 9.29 2.48 -11.09
CA ILE A 125 8.38 2.06 -12.14
C ILE A 125 6.96 2.13 -11.60
N ARG A 126 6.06 2.77 -12.34
CA ARG A 126 4.66 2.96 -11.96
C ARG A 126 3.75 2.80 -13.17
N GLY A 127 2.54 2.29 -12.97
CA GLY A 127 1.57 2.16 -14.05
C GLY A 127 1.91 1.10 -15.09
N MET A 128 2.52 -0.03 -14.71
CA MET A 128 2.77 -1.12 -15.67
C MET A 128 1.44 -1.65 -16.24
N GLY A 129 0.49 -1.97 -15.37
CA GLY A 129 -0.84 -2.46 -15.77
C GLY A 129 -0.79 -3.78 -16.55
N ARG A 130 -1.97 -4.21 -17.01
CA ARG A 130 -2.13 -5.50 -17.71
C ARG A 130 -1.39 -5.57 -19.04
N ASP A 131 -1.32 -4.46 -19.78
CA ASP A 131 -0.81 -4.47 -21.16
C ASP A 131 0.71 -4.57 -21.21
N ARG A 132 1.42 -3.99 -20.23
CA ARG A 132 2.89 -3.97 -20.20
C ARG A 132 3.48 -5.04 -19.26
N ALA A 133 2.72 -5.49 -18.26
CA ALA A 133 3.14 -6.51 -17.31
C ALA A 133 2.02 -7.53 -16.99
N PRO A 134 1.55 -8.32 -17.99
CA PRO A 134 0.42 -9.23 -17.83
C PRO A 134 0.62 -10.32 -16.76
N PHE A 135 1.83 -10.83 -16.57
CA PHE A 135 2.15 -11.82 -15.53
C PHE A 135 2.01 -11.20 -14.14
N THR A 136 2.66 -10.06 -13.92
CA THR A 136 2.63 -9.33 -12.64
C THR A 136 1.21 -8.88 -12.31
N TYR A 137 0.49 -8.36 -13.30
CA TYR A 137 -0.92 -7.98 -13.14
C TYR A 137 -1.80 -9.17 -12.73
N GLN A 138 -1.65 -10.33 -13.39
CA GLN A 138 -2.41 -11.53 -13.05
C GLN A 138 -2.06 -12.07 -11.67
N ALA A 139 -0.78 -12.01 -11.28
CA ALA A 139 -0.33 -12.42 -9.95
C ALA A 139 -1.01 -11.59 -8.85
N TRP A 140 -1.03 -10.27 -8.99
CA TRP A 140 -1.63 -9.36 -8.00
C TRP A 140 -3.17 -9.27 -8.08
N SER A 141 -3.77 -9.75 -9.16
CA SER A 141 -5.23 -9.85 -9.33
C SER A 141 -5.77 -11.25 -9.03
N SER A 142 -4.90 -12.22 -8.75
CA SER A 142 -5.28 -13.60 -8.46
C SER A 142 -6.12 -13.67 -7.18
N PRO A 143 -7.32 -14.27 -7.21
CA PRO A 143 -8.15 -14.45 -6.02
C PRO A 143 -7.40 -15.17 -4.89
N GLU A 144 -6.52 -16.11 -5.22
CA GLU A 144 -5.72 -16.87 -4.27
C GLU A 144 -4.67 -15.98 -3.57
N VAL A 145 -3.98 -15.12 -4.31
CA VAL A 145 -3.05 -14.15 -3.73
C VAL A 145 -3.80 -13.13 -2.86
N LEU A 146 -4.94 -12.62 -3.33
CA LEU A 146 -5.77 -11.67 -2.59
C LEU A 146 -6.34 -12.27 -1.30
N ASP A 147 -6.75 -13.54 -1.31
CA ASP A 147 -7.20 -14.26 -0.12
C ASP A 147 -6.10 -14.31 0.95
N LYS A 148 -4.86 -14.64 0.57
CA LYS A 148 -3.75 -14.72 1.53
C LYS A 148 -3.30 -13.37 2.05
N ILE A 149 -3.28 -12.34 1.21
CA ILE A 149 -3.01 -10.97 1.66
C ILE A 149 -4.10 -10.50 2.62
N SER A 150 -5.37 -10.77 2.31
CA SER A 150 -6.50 -10.45 3.18
C SER A 150 -6.42 -11.18 4.52
N GLN A 151 -6.03 -12.46 4.50
CA GLN A 151 -5.80 -13.25 5.72
C GLN A 151 -4.73 -12.61 6.61
N VAL A 152 -3.59 -12.18 6.04
CA VAL A 152 -2.52 -11.52 6.79
C VAL A 152 -2.96 -10.13 7.27
N ALA A 153 -3.68 -9.39 6.43
CA ALA A 153 -4.17 -8.06 6.76
C ALA A 153 -5.28 -8.06 7.82
N GLY A 154 -6.00 -9.16 8.03
CA GLY A 154 -7.11 -9.27 8.98
C GLY A 154 -8.41 -8.60 8.49
N VAL A 155 -8.48 -8.22 7.22
CA VAL A 155 -9.66 -7.66 6.54
C VAL A 155 -9.59 -8.01 5.05
N GLU A 156 -10.74 -8.16 4.39
CA GLU A 156 -10.78 -8.44 2.96
C GLU A 156 -10.28 -7.24 2.15
N LEU A 157 -9.25 -7.46 1.33
CA LEU A 157 -8.56 -6.44 0.55
C LEU A 157 -8.68 -6.70 -0.95
N VAL A 158 -8.66 -5.61 -1.71
CA VAL A 158 -8.45 -5.59 -3.16
C VAL A 158 -7.36 -4.58 -3.49
N PRO A 159 -6.64 -4.72 -4.63
CA PRO A 159 -5.71 -3.69 -5.07
C PRO A 159 -6.43 -2.33 -5.11
N ALA A 160 -5.72 -1.25 -4.76
CA ALA A 160 -6.35 0.08 -4.71
C ALA A 160 -7.01 0.43 -6.06
N TYR A 161 -6.22 0.35 -7.13
CA TYR A 161 -6.60 0.44 -8.54
C TYR A 161 -5.39 0.04 -9.40
N ASP A 162 -5.61 -0.28 -10.68
CA ASP A 162 -4.64 -0.96 -11.55
C ASP A 162 -3.31 -0.22 -11.74
N TYR A 163 -3.33 1.11 -11.79
CA TYR A 163 -2.15 1.96 -11.98
C TYR A 163 -1.09 1.75 -10.89
N GLU A 164 -1.53 1.42 -9.68
CA GLU A 164 -0.65 1.24 -8.51
C GLU A 164 -0.24 -0.21 -8.28
N ILE A 165 -0.75 -1.15 -9.08
CA ILE A 165 -0.31 -2.55 -8.99
C ILE A 165 1.20 -2.60 -9.29
N ALA A 166 1.95 -3.16 -8.34
CA ALA A 166 3.39 -3.35 -8.46
C ALA A 166 4.19 -2.07 -8.74
N ASN A 167 4.06 -1.05 -7.88
CA ASN A 167 5.00 0.08 -7.91
C ASN A 167 6.40 -0.39 -7.53
N ILE A 168 7.39 -0.17 -8.39
CA ILE A 168 8.74 -0.69 -8.19
C ILE A 168 9.68 0.44 -7.77
N ASN A 169 10.46 0.21 -6.73
CA ASN A 169 11.58 1.08 -6.35
C ASN A 169 12.89 0.35 -6.64
N ILE A 170 13.73 0.94 -7.49
CA ILE A 170 15.00 0.35 -7.92
C ILE A 170 16.15 1.13 -7.29
N CYS A 171 16.92 0.46 -6.46
CA CYS A 171 18.20 0.96 -5.97
C CYS A 171 19.32 0.07 -6.52
N VAL A 172 20.33 0.68 -7.14
CA VAL A 172 21.57 0.00 -7.57
C VAL A 172 22.71 0.56 -6.73
N ASN A 173 23.58 -0.31 -6.24
CA ASN A 173 24.79 0.10 -5.53
C ASN A 173 25.98 0.02 -6.50
N ASP A 174 26.58 1.18 -6.79
CA ASP A 174 27.74 1.27 -7.69
C ASP A 174 29.03 0.71 -7.06
N ASP A 175 29.07 0.63 -5.72
CA ASP A 175 30.14 0.00 -4.96
C ASP A 175 29.55 -1.01 -3.94
N PRO A 176 29.39 -2.29 -4.31
CA PRO A 176 28.85 -3.31 -3.43
C PRO A 176 29.83 -3.73 -2.32
N GLU A 177 31.12 -3.36 -2.41
CA GLU A 177 32.17 -3.69 -1.43
C GLU A 177 32.53 -2.51 -0.50
N ALA A 178 32.01 -1.31 -0.75
CA ALA A 178 32.22 -0.15 0.11
C ALA A 178 31.82 -0.48 1.58
N ALA A 179 32.81 -0.33 2.47
CA ALA A 179 32.61 -0.50 3.90
C ALA A 179 31.56 0.51 4.42
N VAL A 180 30.76 0.06 5.40
CA VAL A 180 29.79 0.87 6.14
C VAL A 180 30.51 2.07 6.76
N ASP A 181 30.04 3.29 6.51
CA ASP A 181 30.34 4.42 7.40
C ASP A 181 29.46 4.25 8.65
N PRO A 182 30.02 3.98 9.84
CA PRO A 182 29.26 3.64 11.03
C PRO A 182 28.59 4.85 11.70
N ASP A 183 28.56 6.03 11.07
CA ASP A 183 27.93 7.23 11.65
C ASP A 183 26.38 7.20 11.52
N PRO A 184 25.63 6.96 12.61
CA PRO A 184 24.18 6.97 12.60
C PRO A 184 23.58 8.38 12.43
N CYS A 185 24.39 9.45 12.43
CA CYS A 185 23.98 10.83 12.19
C CYS A 185 24.08 11.28 10.72
N ALA A 186 24.59 10.45 9.81
CA ALA A 186 24.58 10.78 8.40
C ALA A 186 23.19 10.56 7.78
N ASP A 187 22.76 11.43 6.86
CA ASP A 187 21.55 11.30 6.02
C ASP A 187 21.54 10.04 5.11
N HIS A 188 22.41 9.06 5.38
CA HIS A 188 22.73 7.88 4.56
C HIS A 188 22.12 6.56 5.07
N VAL A 189 21.31 6.59 6.14
CA VAL A 189 20.75 5.39 6.79
C VAL A 189 19.45 4.89 6.12
N SER A 190 18.82 5.70 5.26
CA SER A 190 17.47 5.47 4.74
C SER A 190 17.42 5.13 3.25
N ALA A 191 16.61 4.13 2.87
CA ALA A 191 16.17 3.92 1.49
C ALA A 191 14.93 4.74 1.14
N VAL A 192 14.00 4.90 2.09
CA VAL A 192 12.82 5.78 1.98
C VAL A 192 12.62 6.44 3.33
N ALA A 193 12.64 7.77 3.38
CA ALA A 193 12.59 8.57 4.60
C ALA A 193 11.31 8.33 5.43
N TRP A 194 11.27 8.79 6.68
CA TRP A 194 10.11 8.64 7.55
C TRP A 194 8.85 9.25 6.95
N HIS A 195 7.78 8.46 6.82
CA HIS A 195 6.53 8.88 6.20
C HIS A 195 5.32 8.06 6.68
N TYR A 196 4.14 8.52 6.27
CA TYR A 196 2.92 7.73 6.17
C TYR A 196 2.64 7.47 4.70
N ASP A 197 2.11 6.29 4.38
CA ASP A 197 1.68 6.00 3.02
C ASP A 197 0.42 6.78 2.65
N SER A 198 0.15 6.89 1.36
CA SER A 198 -1.13 7.41 0.85
C SER A 198 -2.25 6.37 0.82
N PHE A 199 -1.93 5.09 1.02
CA PHE A 199 -2.87 3.98 0.92
C PHE A 199 -3.04 3.27 2.26
N PRO A 200 -4.26 2.81 2.60
CA PRO A 200 -4.55 2.16 3.86
C PRO A 200 -3.65 0.95 4.15
N PHE A 201 -3.47 0.09 3.15
CA PHE A 201 -2.63 -1.11 3.24
C PHE A 201 -1.61 -1.14 2.11
N VAL A 202 -0.44 -1.69 2.39
CA VAL A 202 0.59 -1.98 1.39
C VAL A 202 1.12 -3.40 1.58
N CYS A 203 1.40 -4.08 0.47
CA CYS A 203 2.18 -5.31 0.45
C CYS A 203 3.52 -5.02 -0.24
N VAL A 204 4.61 -5.11 0.52
CA VAL A 204 5.97 -4.92 0.02
C VAL A 204 6.60 -6.28 -0.24
N THR A 205 6.82 -6.60 -1.50
CA THR A 205 7.47 -7.83 -1.97
C THR A 205 8.89 -7.53 -2.43
N MET A 206 9.86 -8.37 -2.07
CA MET A 206 11.23 -8.21 -2.53
C MET A 206 11.49 -8.99 -3.81
N VAL A 207 11.97 -8.30 -4.84
CA VAL A 207 12.25 -8.88 -6.16
C VAL A 207 13.75 -8.89 -6.51
N SER A 208 14.60 -8.56 -5.53
CA SER A 208 16.05 -8.78 -5.58
C SER A 208 16.44 -9.98 -4.73
N ASP A 209 17.51 -10.65 -5.12
CA ASP A 209 18.20 -11.58 -4.23
C ASP A 209 18.95 -10.78 -3.16
N CYS A 210 18.41 -10.83 -1.94
CA CYS A 210 18.87 -10.08 -0.79
C CYS A 210 19.57 -10.96 0.24
N ALA A 211 20.00 -12.18 -0.12
CA ALA A 211 20.51 -13.16 0.85
C ALA A 211 21.77 -12.70 1.59
N SER A 212 22.62 -11.89 0.95
CA SER A 212 23.84 -11.33 1.53
C SER A 212 23.63 -9.96 2.20
N MET A 213 22.39 -9.44 2.23
CA MET A 213 22.14 -8.08 2.71
C MET A 213 22.20 -7.97 4.22
N VAL A 214 22.84 -6.90 4.67
CA VAL A 214 22.76 -6.41 6.04
C VAL A 214 21.96 -5.12 6.04
N GLY A 215 20.98 -5.01 6.94
CA GLY A 215 20.03 -3.90 6.98
C GLY A 215 18.77 -4.13 6.13
N GLY A 216 18.12 -3.05 5.69
CA GLY A 216 16.91 -3.12 4.88
C GLY A 216 15.62 -3.35 5.65
N GLU A 217 15.67 -3.29 6.98
CA GLU A 217 14.50 -3.38 7.85
C GLU A 217 13.53 -2.21 7.65
N THR A 218 12.27 -2.43 7.98
CA THR A 218 11.30 -1.35 8.15
C THR A 218 11.36 -0.88 9.60
N ALA A 219 11.75 0.36 9.82
CA ALA A 219 11.69 1.01 11.11
C ALA A 219 10.30 1.63 11.29
N ILE A 220 9.68 1.40 12.45
CA ILE A 220 8.39 1.93 12.85
C ILE A 220 8.60 2.78 14.10
N GLN A 221 8.10 4.01 14.10
CA GLN A 221 8.13 4.87 15.27
C GLN A 221 6.84 4.70 16.07
N LEU A 222 6.97 4.31 17.34
CA LEU A 222 5.87 4.17 18.28
C LEU A 222 5.43 5.54 18.83
N PRO A 223 4.21 5.67 19.40
CA PRO A 223 3.73 6.92 19.98
C PRO A 223 4.60 7.51 21.09
N ASP A 224 5.36 6.68 21.80
CA ASP A 224 6.31 7.10 22.84
C ASP A 224 7.66 7.59 22.28
N GLY A 225 7.81 7.60 20.95
CA GLY A 225 9.00 8.02 20.23
C GLY A 225 10.04 6.91 20.04
N THR A 226 9.83 5.73 20.60
CA THR A 226 10.75 4.59 20.41
C THR A 226 10.63 4.01 19.00
N VAL A 227 11.69 3.37 18.51
CA VAL A 227 11.74 2.80 17.16
C VAL A 227 11.83 1.28 17.23
N GLN A 228 10.85 0.60 16.65
CA GLN A 228 10.83 -0.84 16.47
C GLN A 228 11.25 -1.18 15.03
N LYS A 229 12.18 -2.12 14.87
CA LYS A 229 12.60 -2.61 13.54
C LYS A 229 11.94 -3.94 13.25
N VAL A 230 11.31 -4.04 12.08
CA VAL A 230 10.75 -5.28 11.55
C VAL A 230 11.66 -5.77 10.44
N ARG A 231 12.02 -7.06 10.49
CA ARG A 231 12.89 -7.69 9.49
C ARG A 231 12.33 -7.43 8.09
N GLY A 232 13.20 -7.02 7.16
CA GLY A 232 12.82 -6.82 5.77
C GLY A 232 12.59 -8.14 5.01
N PRO A 233 11.85 -8.12 3.90
CA PRO A 233 11.64 -9.29 3.06
C PRO A 233 12.90 -9.68 2.28
N SER A 234 13.12 -10.98 2.09
CA SER A 234 14.01 -11.58 1.08
C SER A 234 13.27 -11.85 -0.23
N MET A 235 14.00 -12.22 -1.30
CA MET A 235 13.41 -12.51 -2.62
C MET A 235 12.17 -13.40 -2.52
N GLY A 236 11.06 -12.98 -3.14
CA GLY A 236 9.79 -13.73 -3.17
C GLY A 236 8.96 -13.66 -1.88
N THR A 237 9.51 -13.07 -0.81
CA THR A 237 8.76 -12.83 0.43
C THR A 237 8.12 -11.45 0.43
N ALA A 238 7.09 -11.30 1.24
CA ALA A 238 6.28 -10.11 1.37
C ALA A 238 6.10 -9.69 2.83
N VAL A 239 5.80 -8.41 3.03
CA VAL A 239 5.32 -7.82 4.29
C VAL A 239 4.04 -7.06 4.00
N VAL A 240 3.00 -7.28 4.80
CA VAL A 240 1.75 -6.51 4.74
C VAL A 240 1.71 -5.54 5.91
N MET A 241 1.35 -4.28 5.65
CA MET A 241 1.34 -3.22 6.66
C MET A 241 0.21 -2.21 6.43
N GLN A 242 -0.31 -1.65 7.52
CA GLN A 242 -1.24 -0.50 7.53
C GLN A 242 -0.51 0.84 7.37
N GLY A 243 0.16 1.05 6.23
CA GLY A 243 1.10 2.16 6.03
C GLY A 243 0.51 3.57 6.13
N ARG A 244 -0.80 3.75 5.89
CA ARG A 244 -1.50 5.04 6.09
C ARG A 244 -1.46 5.53 7.54
N TYR A 245 -1.35 4.59 8.48
CA TYR A 245 -1.57 4.81 9.91
C TYR A 245 -0.31 4.64 10.75
N ILE A 246 0.75 4.06 10.17
CA ILE A 246 1.98 3.72 10.88
C ILE A 246 3.11 4.60 10.34
N TYR A 247 3.73 5.40 11.21
CA TYR A 247 4.87 6.22 10.80
C TYR A 247 6.11 5.34 10.68
N HIS A 248 6.66 5.25 9.47
CA HIS A 248 7.67 4.26 9.17
C HIS A 248 8.73 4.75 8.17
N GLN A 249 9.84 4.04 8.14
CA GLN A 249 10.99 4.30 7.27
C GLN A 249 11.54 2.97 6.76
N ALA A 250 11.94 2.91 5.48
CA ALA A 250 12.70 1.78 4.98
C ALA A 250 14.19 2.07 5.14
N LEU A 251 14.90 1.25 5.91
CA LEU A 251 16.33 1.41 6.10
C LEU A 251 17.10 0.98 4.84
N ARG A 252 18.27 1.59 4.63
CA ARG A 252 19.18 1.19 3.57
C ARG A 252 19.72 -0.21 3.87
N ALA A 253 20.05 -0.94 2.82
CA ALA A 253 20.70 -2.23 2.92
C ALA A 253 22.02 -2.23 2.16
N TYR A 254 22.96 -2.98 2.69
CA TYR A 254 24.36 -3.04 2.26
C TYR A 254 24.74 -4.48 1.88
N GLY A 255 25.80 -4.66 1.10
CA GLY A 255 26.26 -6.00 0.69
C GLY A 255 25.45 -6.63 -0.45
N CYS A 256 24.70 -5.82 -1.21
CA CYS A 256 24.00 -6.23 -2.43
C CYS A 256 24.33 -5.29 -3.60
N ARG A 257 24.35 -5.84 -4.82
CA ARG A 257 24.46 -5.05 -6.06
C ARG A 257 23.21 -4.20 -6.32
N GLU A 258 22.05 -4.67 -5.85
CA GLU A 258 20.74 -4.08 -6.14
C GLU A 258 19.73 -4.36 -5.01
N ARG A 259 18.78 -3.46 -4.85
CA ARG A 259 17.59 -3.63 -4.00
C ARG A 259 16.37 -3.13 -4.76
N ILE A 260 15.53 -4.07 -5.19
CA ILE A 260 14.33 -3.79 -5.97
C ILE A 260 13.12 -4.23 -5.15
N ALA A 261 12.36 -3.25 -4.70
CA ALA A 261 11.15 -3.46 -3.91
C ALA A 261 9.92 -3.26 -4.78
N MET A 262 8.99 -4.21 -4.75
CA MET A 262 7.69 -4.12 -5.41
C MET A 262 6.63 -3.85 -4.35
N VAL A 263 5.93 -2.72 -4.46
CA VAL A 263 4.92 -2.27 -3.50
C VAL A 263 3.57 -2.24 -4.20
N THR A 264 2.66 -3.09 -3.73
CA THR A 264 1.26 -3.08 -4.21
C THR A 264 0.38 -2.54 -3.08
N PRO A 265 -0.31 -1.41 -3.28
CA PRO A 265 -1.24 -0.89 -2.30
C PRO A 265 -2.63 -1.53 -2.42
N PHE A 266 -3.31 -1.58 -1.28
CA PHE A 266 -4.61 -2.22 -1.14
C PHE A 266 -5.58 -1.30 -0.40
N ARG A 267 -6.86 -1.50 -0.70
CA ARG A 267 -8.00 -0.92 0.01
C ARG A 267 -8.95 -2.03 0.48
N PRO A 268 -9.77 -1.78 1.51
CA PRO A 268 -10.84 -2.70 1.88
C PRO A 268 -11.76 -2.98 0.68
N ARG A 269 -12.16 -4.25 0.50
CA ARG A 269 -13.12 -4.61 -0.55
C ARG A 269 -14.48 -3.99 -0.28
N SER A 270 -14.95 -4.08 0.97
CA SER A 270 -16.28 -3.61 1.33
C SER A 270 -16.36 -2.09 1.23
N PRO A 271 -17.36 -1.54 0.50
CA PRO A 271 -17.55 -0.09 0.39
C PRO A 271 -17.95 0.53 1.74
N LEU A 272 -18.44 -0.27 2.70
CA LEU A 272 -18.86 0.18 4.02
C LEU A 272 -17.70 0.29 5.02
N VAL A 273 -16.54 -0.28 4.69
CA VAL A 273 -15.34 -0.11 5.51
C VAL A 273 -14.69 1.23 5.16
N ARG A 274 -14.12 1.89 6.18
CA ARG A 274 -13.39 3.15 6.00
C ARG A 274 -12.24 2.98 5.00
N ASP A 275 -12.16 3.91 4.04
CA ASP A 275 -11.09 3.99 3.05
C ASP A 275 -10.53 5.42 3.02
N GLU A 276 -9.33 5.59 3.58
CA GLU A 276 -8.60 6.85 3.65
C GLU A 276 -7.46 6.93 2.61
N THR A 277 -7.64 6.24 1.47
CA THR A 277 -6.78 6.40 0.30
C THR A 277 -6.79 7.85 -0.17
N ILE A 278 -5.59 8.40 -0.33
CA ILE A 278 -5.34 9.73 -0.89
C ILE A 278 -4.26 9.65 -1.98
N LEU A 279 -3.99 10.76 -2.68
CA LEU A 279 -3.03 10.81 -3.78
C LEU A 279 -1.77 11.63 -3.46
N THR A 280 -1.68 12.23 -2.27
CA THR A 280 -0.59 13.15 -1.90
C THR A 280 0.81 12.60 -2.18
N GLY A 281 1.09 11.33 -1.83
CA GLY A 281 2.40 10.71 -2.02
C GLY A 281 2.70 10.27 -3.46
N VAL A 282 1.68 10.13 -4.31
CA VAL A 282 1.82 9.50 -5.64
C VAL A 282 1.54 10.43 -6.81
N ARG A 283 0.73 11.47 -6.60
CA ARG A 283 0.27 12.40 -7.64
C ARG A 283 1.44 13.08 -8.37
N GLY A 284 2.40 13.63 -7.62
CA GLY A 284 3.53 14.37 -8.22
C GLY A 284 4.50 13.50 -9.01
N ILE A 285 4.35 12.17 -8.95
CA ILE A 285 5.31 11.19 -9.46
C ILE A 285 4.69 10.15 -10.40
N SER A 286 3.46 10.39 -10.86
CA SER A 286 2.68 9.46 -11.68
C SER A 286 2.14 10.12 -12.94
N ASN A 287 1.83 9.31 -13.96
CA ASN A 287 1.04 9.75 -15.11
C ASN A 287 -0.41 10.00 -14.67
N LEU A 288 -0.81 11.27 -14.59
CA LEU A 288 -2.16 11.65 -14.13
C LEU A 288 -3.25 11.26 -15.12
N ASP A 289 -2.93 11.16 -16.41
CA ASP A 289 -3.89 10.75 -17.45
C ASP A 289 -4.31 9.28 -17.30
N GLU A 290 -3.49 8.46 -16.65
CA GLU A 290 -3.82 7.07 -16.32
C GLU A 290 -4.30 6.93 -14.86
N LEU A 291 -3.72 7.68 -13.92
CA LEU A 291 -4.02 7.58 -12.49
C LEU A 291 -5.39 8.18 -12.14
N TYR A 292 -5.72 9.38 -12.61
CA TYR A 292 -6.97 10.05 -12.22
C TYR A 292 -8.24 9.34 -12.69
N PRO A 293 -8.34 8.83 -13.94
CA PRO A 293 -9.53 8.10 -14.38
C PRO A 293 -9.81 6.89 -13.50
N GLN A 294 -8.77 6.11 -13.16
CA GLN A 294 -8.92 4.93 -12.31
C GLN A 294 -9.27 5.29 -10.87
N TYR A 295 -8.63 6.34 -10.32
CA TYR A 295 -8.96 6.84 -8.99
C TYR A 295 -10.43 7.29 -8.91
N ALA A 296 -10.88 8.07 -9.90
CA ALA A 296 -12.25 8.53 -9.98
C ALA A 296 -13.23 7.36 -10.12
N GLU A 297 -12.95 6.41 -11.02
CA GLU A 297 -13.79 5.25 -11.28
C GLU A 297 -14.04 4.44 -9.99
N TYR A 298 -12.99 4.06 -9.26
CA TYR A 298 -13.20 3.29 -8.04
C TYR A 298 -13.91 4.11 -6.96
N ARG A 299 -13.56 5.40 -6.79
CA ARG A 299 -14.17 6.22 -5.73
C ARG A 299 -15.67 6.44 -6.00
N PHE A 300 -16.04 6.68 -7.26
CA PHE A 300 -17.45 6.76 -7.66
C PHE A 300 -18.17 5.42 -7.53
N GLY A 301 -17.52 4.31 -7.85
CA GLY A 301 -18.08 2.97 -7.64
C GLY A 301 -18.43 2.70 -6.18
N VAL A 302 -17.55 3.07 -5.24
CA VAL A 302 -17.83 2.98 -3.79
C VAL A 302 -19.06 3.79 -3.39
N LEU A 303 -19.18 5.04 -3.87
CA LEU A 303 -20.37 5.86 -3.61
C LEU A 303 -21.64 5.23 -4.18
N GLU A 304 -21.58 4.67 -5.39
CA GLU A 304 -22.71 3.98 -6.01
C GLU A 304 -23.19 2.82 -5.13
N GLU A 305 -22.28 1.98 -4.64
CA GLU A 305 -22.60 0.85 -3.76
C GLU A 305 -23.18 1.32 -2.43
N ARG A 306 -22.55 2.31 -1.78
CA ARG A 306 -23.05 2.89 -0.52
C ARG A 306 -24.46 3.44 -0.65
N PHE A 307 -24.75 4.20 -1.72
CA PHE A 307 -26.10 4.72 -1.95
C PHE A 307 -27.09 3.60 -2.27
N ARG A 308 -26.67 2.56 -3.01
CA ARG A 308 -27.50 1.40 -3.31
C ARG A 308 -27.92 0.66 -2.05
N GLU A 309 -26.98 0.43 -1.13
CA GLU A 309 -27.22 -0.19 0.17
C GLU A 309 -28.08 0.70 1.07
N ARG A 310 -27.76 1.98 1.21
CA ARG A 310 -28.58 2.92 2.00
C ARG A 310 -30.04 2.95 1.54
N ARG A 311 -30.26 2.93 0.23
CA ARG A 311 -31.60 2.89 -0.36
C ARG A 311 -32.31 1.56 -0.10
N ARG A 312 -31.57 0.44 -0.10
CA ARG A 312 -32.10 -0.89 0.24
C ARG A 312 -32.54 -0.92 1.70
N ASP A 313 -31.71 -0.43 2.61
CA ASP A 313 -32.02 -0.38 4.04
C ASP A 313 -33.26 0.45 4.33
N GLU A 314 -33.38 1.60 3.68
CA GLU A 314 -34.56 2.48 3.80
C GLU A 314 -35.84 1.79 3.31
N ARG A 315 -35.79 1.02 2.20
CA ARG A 315 -36.92 0.21 1.72
C ARG A 315 -37.31 -0.87 2.73
N CYS A 316 -36.33 -1.58 3.28
CA CYS A 316 -36.57 -2.61 4.29
C CYS A 316 -37.15 -2.00 5.58
N ARG A 317 -36.61 -0.86 6.04
CA ARG A 317 -37.11 -0.10 7.19
C ARG A 317 -38.58 0.30 7.01
N ARG A 318 -38.92 0.87 5.84
CA ARG A 318 -40.29 1.25 5.50
C ARG A 318 -41.22 0.04 5.41
N GLY A 319 -40.78 -1.06 4.80
CA GLY A 319 -41.54 -2.31 4.72
C GLY A 319 -41.85 -2.92 6.09
N ALA A 320 -40.96 -2.71 7.07
CA ALA A 320 -41.16 -3.11 8.46
C ALA A 320 -42.01 -2.12 9.30
N GLY A 321 -42.54 -1.05 8.69
CA GLY A 321 -43.39 -0.08 9.40
C GLY A 321 -42.67 0.80 10.44
N ARG A 322 -41.33 0.82 10.44
CA ARG A 322 -40.55 1.63 11.38
C ARG A 322 -40.60 3.13 11.02
N CYS A 323 -40.39 4.02 11.99
CA CYS A 323 -40.27 5.47 11.78
C CYS A 323 -38.93 5.85 11.14
N PHE A 324 -38.90 6.97 10.39
CA PHE A 324 -37.70 7.42 9.67
C PHE A 324 -36.60 7.80 10.65
N ASP A 325 -35.40 7.27 10.42
CA ASP A 325 -34.24 7.55 11.24
C ASP A 325 -33.48 8.75 10.65
N LEU A 326 -33.82 9.94 11.14
CA LEU A 326 -33.23 11.19 10.69
C LEU A 326 -31.75 11.29 11.07
N GLU A 327 -31.36 10.78 12.24
CA GLU A 327 -29.99 10.87 12.73
C GLU A 327 -29.05 10.01 11.89
N SER A 328 -29.42 8.75 11.67
CA SER A 328 -28.69 7.85 10.77
C SER A 328 -28.61 8.41 9.35
N ALA A 329 -29.69 9.01 8.83
CA ALA A 329 -29.68 9.59 7.49
C ALA A 329 -28.71 10.78 7.38
N ARG A 330 -28.70 11.66 8.39
CA ARG A 330 -27.76 12.78 8.45
C ARG A 330 -26.32 12.31 8.61
N ALA A 331 -26.07 11.28 9.42
CA ALA A 331 -24.73 10.71 9.59
C ALA A 331 -24.19 10.18 8.25
N PHE A 332 -24.97 9.36 7.55
CA PHE A 332 -24.61 8.85 6.23
C PHE A 332 -24.33 9.95 5.21
N ILE A 333 -25.17 11.00 5.15
CA ILE A 333 -24.96 12.13 4.23
C ILE A 333 -23.66 12.88 4.56
N ARG A 334 -23.36 13.10 5.84
CA ARG A 334 -22.10 13.76 6.25
C ARG A 334 -20.88 12.93 5.84
N GLU A 335 -20.92 11.62 6.04
CA GLU A 335 -19.84 10.72 5.63
C GLU A 335 -19.60 10.78 4.11
N GLN A 336 -20.67 10.76 3.30
CA GLN A 336 -20.52 10.86 1.84
C GLN A 336 -20.00 12.25 1.41
N LYS A 337 -20.39 13.30 2.15
CA LYS A 337 -19.86 14.64 1.93
C LYS A 337 -18.35 14.68 2.20
N GLU A 338 -17.89 14.15 3.33
CA GLU A 338 -16.46 14.08 3.67
C GLU A 338 -15.67 13.26 2.64
N TYR A 339 -16.25 12.17 2.14
CA TYR A 339 -15.65 11.34 1.09
C TYR A 339 -15.45 12.11 -0.23
N LEU A 340 -16.45 12.91 -0.64
CA LEU A 340 -16.37 13.78 -1.82
C LEU A 340 -15.40 14.95 -1.61
N GLU A 341 -15.39 15.57 -0.44
CA GLU A 341 -14.42 16.62 -0.09
C GLU A 341 -12.99 16.09 -0.18
N SER A 342 -12.73 14.89 0.35
CA SER A 342 -11.44 14.22 0.20
C SER A 342 -11.05 14.01 -1.27
N MET A 343 -11.99 13.60 -2.14
CA MET A 343 -11.70 13.47 -3.57
C MET A 343 -11.31 14.81 -4.22
N LEU A 344 -12.02 15.90 -3.89
CA LEU A 344 -11.71 17.24 -4.39
C LEU A 344 -10.31 17.70 -3.98
N GLU A 345 -9.88 17.39 -2.75
CA GLU A 345 -8.52 17.70 -2.28
C GLU A 345 -7.43 16.90 -3.02
N GLN A 346 -7.77 15.71 -3.54
CA GLN A 346 -6.84 14.84 -4.24
C GLN A 346 -6.76 15.09 -5.75
N MET A 347 -7.85 15.51 -6.39
CA MET A 347 -7.95 15.65 -7.83
C MET A 347 -7.87 17.13 -8.24
N TYR A 348 -6.67 17.58 -8.58
CA TYR A 348 -6.43 18.92 -9.12
C TYR A 348 -5.28 18.91 -10.14
N GLU A 349 -5.20 19.94 -10.98
CA GLU A 349 -4.10 20.11 -11.93
C GLU A 349 -2.82 20.49 -11.19
N VAL A 350 -1.75 19.73 -11.42
CA VAL A 350 -0.46 20.04 -10.80
C VAL A 350 0.33 20.96 -11.72
N GLU A 351 0.69 22.14 -11.22
CA GLU A 351 1.53 23.13 -11.91
C GLU A 351 2.97 22.64 -12.14
#